data_AF-A0AAN4ZAU5-F1
#
_entry.id   AF-A0AAN4ZAU5-F1
#
_cell.length_a   1.000
_cell.length_b   1.000
_cell.length_c   1.000
_cell.angle_alpha   90.00
_cell.angle_beta   90.00
_cell.angle_gamma   90.00
#
_symmetry.space_group_name_H-M   'P 1'
#
loop_
_entity.id
_entity.type
_entity.pdbx_description
1 polymer ?
#
loop_
_entity_poly.entity_id
_entity_poly.type
_entity_poly.pdbx_seq_one_letter_code
_entity_poly.pdbx_strand_id
1 'polypeptide(L)'
;INSTEVHKMRKDGELLNVIHEVVIPAGTPVPSNAVPTHNFDLELDPFQNADVQVIENEQLLFVSAHTSAGKIAIAQYAIAEALRNSKRVIYTSPI
;
A
#
# COMPACT_ATOMS: atom_id res chain seq x y z
N ILE A 1 -3.72 15.25 19.03
CA ILE A 1 -4.69 15.22 17.91
C ILE A 1 -3.99 14.48 16.79
N ASN A 2 -4.52 13.35 16.33
CA ASN A 2 -3.92 12.62 15.21
C ASN A 2 -3.97 13.53 13.97
N SER A 3 -2.85 13.72 13.27
CA SER A 3 -2.85 14.45 12.01
C SER A 3 -3.35 13.50 10.92
N THR A 4 -4.33 13.94 10.14
CA THR A 4 -4.77 13.23 8.93
C THR A 4 -4.29 14.05 7.75
N GLU A 5 -3.45 13.47 6.91
CA GLU A 5 -2.95 14.10 5.69
C GLU A 5 -3.51 13.38 4.47
N VAL A 6 -4.19 14.14 3.60
CA VAL A 6 -4.80 13.63 2.37
C VAL A 6 -3.92 13.99 1.18
N HIS A 7 -3.36 12.98 0.53
CA HIS A 7 -2.52 13.10 -0.63
C HIS A 7 -3.28 12.63 -1.88
N LYS A 8 -3.51 13.53 -2.84
CA LYS A 8 -4.02 13.16 -4.17
C LYS A 8 -2.85 12.74 -5.05
N MET A 9 -2.93 11.55 -5.62
CA MET A 9 -1.85 11.01 -6.45
C MET A 9 -1.78 11.72 -7.81
N ARG A 10 -0.57 11.81 -8.36
CA ARG A 10 -0.29 12.32 -9.71
C ARG A 10 0.62 11.34 -10.45
N LYS A 11 0.40 11.13 -11.75
CA LYS A 11 1.33 10.42 -12.66
C LYS A 11 1.58 11.33 -13.86
N ASP A 12 2.84 11.55 -14.20
CA ASP A 12 3.27 12.41 -15.33
C ASP A 12 2.69 13.84 -15.32
N GLY A 13 2.42 14.38 -14.13
CA GLY A 13 1.83 15.72 -13.94
C GLY A 13 0.30 15.75 -14.00
N GLU A 14 -0.36 14.66 -14.37
CA GLU A 14 -1.82 14.55 -14.39
C GLU A 14 -2.35 14.04 -13.04
N LEU A 15 -3.49 14.61 -12.61
CA LEU A 15 -4.15 14.21 -11.38
C LEU A 15 -4.85 12.87 -11.60
N LEU A 16 -4.51 11.87 -10.79
CA LEU A 16 -5.17 10.58 -10.83
C LEU A 16 -6.42 10.60 -9.97
N ASN A 17 -7.41 9.79 -10.33
CA ASN A 17 -8.59 9.52 -9.51
C ASN A 17 -8.25 8.52 -8.38
N VAL A 18 -7.18 8.79 -7.65
CA VAL A 18 -6.69 7.99 -6.52
C VAL A 18 -6.45 8.91 -5.34
N ILE A 19 -7.05 8.55 -4.21
CA ILE A 19 -6.93 9.27 -2.94
C ILE A 19 -6.12 8.40 -2.00
N HIS A 20 -5.05 8.96 -1.42
CA HIS A 20 -4.25 8.30 -0.40
C HIS A 20 -4.28 9.14 0.88
N GLU A 21 -4.97 8.63 1.91
CA GLU A 21 -5.10 9.30 3.21
C GLU A 21 -4.25 8.57 4.24
N VAL A 22 -3.43 9.32 4.98
CA VAL A 22 -2.53 8.77 6.00
C VAL A 22 -2.92 9.33 7.36
N VAL A 23 -3.11 8.44 8.33
CA VAL A 23 -3.37 8.81 9.73
C VAL A 23 -2.12 8.52 10.55
N ILE A 24 -1.48 9.57 11.06
CA ILE A 24 -0.24 9.45 11.83
C ILE A 24 -0.54 9.81 13.30
N PRO A 25 -0.35 8.89 14.26
CA PRO A 25 -0.47 9.20 15.67
C PRO A 25 0.54 10.28 16.09
N ALA A 26 0.16 11.15 17.01
CA ALA A 26 1.04 12.21 17.50
C ALA A 26 2.37 11.65 18.03
N GLY A 27 3.49 12.21 17.57
CA GLY A 27 4.85 11.78 17.97
C GLY A 27 5.44 10.63 17.16
N THR A 28 4.72 10.11 16.17
CA THR A 28 5.26 9.09 15.25
C THR A 28 6.11 9.76 14.16
N PRO A 29 7.35 9.31 13.91
CA PRO A 29 8.15 9.80 12.78
C PRO A 29 7.44 9.50 11.45
N VAL A 30 7.47 10.46 10.53
CA VAL A 30 6.99 10.23 9.15
C VAL A 30 7.93 9.21 8.49
N PRO A 31 7.42 8.10 7.93
CA PRO A 31 8.26 7.09 7.29
C PRO A 31 9.01 7.69 6.09
N SER A 32 10.29 7.33 5.92
CA SER A 32 11.03 7.66 4.69
C SER A 32 10.58 6.73 3.57
N ASN A 33 10.51 7.23 2.33
CA ASN A 33 10.15 6.44 1.15
C ASN A 33 11.04 5.19 1.01
N ALA A 34 10.55 4.02 1.42
CA ALA A 34 11.21 2.75 1.16
C ALA A 34 11.13 2.41 -0.34
N VAL A 35 12.21 1.81 -0.84
CA VAL A 35 12.31 1.38 -2.23
C VAL A 35 11.76 -0.05 -2.35
N PRO A 36 10.74 -0.29 -3.20
CA PRO A 36 10.19 -1.62 -3.47
C PRO A 36 11.27 -2.66 -3.74
N THR A 37 11.26 -3.72 -2.94
CA THR A 37 12.21 -4.84 -2.96
C THR A 37 11.72 -6.00 -3.82
N HIS A 38 10.42 -6.07 -4.14
CA HIS A 38 9.89 -7.02 -5.13
C HIS A 38 9.63 -6.32 -6.46
N ASN A 39 10.17 -6.89 -7.53
CA ASN A 39 9.79 -6.50 -8.89
C ASN A 39 8.56 -7.32 -9.28
N PHE A 40 7.42 -6.67 -9.51
CA PHE A 40 6.34 -7.32 -10.25
C PHE A 40 6.69 -7.35 -11.73
N ASP A 41 6.45 -8.48 -12.39
CA ASP A 41 6.64 -8.62 -13.84
C ASP A 41 5.62 -7.77 -14.65
N LEU A 42 4.56 -7.28 -13.99
CA LEU A 42 3.58 -6.36 -14.54
C LEU A 42 3.75 -4.95 -13.97
N GLU A 43 3.53 -3.95 -14.82
CA GLU A 43 3.45 -2.55 -14.38
C GLU A 43 2.27 -2.39 -13.41
N LEU A 44 2.58 -2.02 -12.16
CA LEU A 44 1.57 -1.75 -11.14
C LEU A 44 0.86 -0.43 -11.42
N ASP A 45 -0.45 -0.41 -11.14
CA ASP A 45 -1.20 0.84 -11.12
C ASP A 45 -0.65 1.81 -10.06
N PRO A 46 -0.86 3.12 -10.21
CA PRO A 46 -0.32 4.11 -9.27
C PRO A 46 -0.74 3.89 -7.81
N PHE A 47 -1.99 3.46 -7.58
CA PHE A 47 -2.45 3.15 -6.23
C PHE A 47 -1.77 1.88 -5.68
N GLN A 48 -1.53 0.90 -6.55
CA GLN A 48 -0.87 -0.36 -6.17
C GLN A 48 0.59 -0.13 -5.75
N ASN A 49 1.29 0.77 -6.45
CA ASN A 49 2.65 1.17 -6.06
C ASN A 49 2.70 1.83 -4.68
N ALA A 50 1.73 2.70 -4.37
CA ALA A 50 1.64 3.34 -3.06
C ALA A 50 1.36 2.30 -1.95
N ASP A 51 0.41 1.39 -2.21
CA ASP A 51 0.05 0.30 -1.30
C ASP A 51 1.25 -0.61 -0.99
N VAL A 52 2.07 -0.93 -2.01
CA VAL A 52 3.31 -1.69 -1.84
C VAL A 52 4.27 -0.99 -0.88
N GLN A 53 4.48 0.32 -1.04
CA GLN A 53 5.36 1.09 -0.15
C GLN A 53 4.87 1.05 1.31
N VAL A 54 3.55 1.13 1.53
CA VAL A 54 2.95 1.02 2.88
C VAL A 54 3.24 -0.36 3.49
N ILE A 55 3.14 -1.44 2.70
CA ILE A 55 3.46 -2.81 3.15
C ILE A 55 4.94 -2.95 3.50
N GLU A 56 5.85 -2.42 2.68
CA GLU A 56 7.29 -2.50 2.95
C GLU A 56 7.73 -1.73 4.20
N ASN A 57 7.04 -0.63 4.48
CA ASN A 57 7.25 0.13 5.71
C ASN A 57 6.65 -0.56 6.96
N GLU A 58 6.11 -1.78 6.83
CA GLU A 58 5.41 -2.52 7.87
C GLU A 58 4.24 -1.74 8.49
N GLN A 59 3.52 -0.97 7.67
CA GLN A 59 2.42 -0.12 8.09
C GLN A 59 1.05 -0.75 7.83
N LEU A 60 0.04 -0.26 8.54
CA LEU A 60 -1.35 -0.66 8.32
C LEU A 60 -1.88 -0.01 7.04
N LEU A 61 -2.48 -0.84 6.19
CA LEU A 61 -3.05 -0.42 4.92
C LEU A 61 -4.54 -0.79 4.86
N PHE A 62 -5.36 0.14 4.38
CA PHE A 62 -6.76 -0.11 4.02
C PHE A 62 -6.95 0.29 2.56
N VAL A 63 -7.43 -0.66 1.74
CA VAL A 63 -7.63 -0.44 0.30
C VAL A 63 -9.12 -0.50 -0.04
N SER A 64 -9.63 0.57 -0.63
CA SER A 64 -10.99 0.63 -1.18
C SER A 64 -10.92 0.86 -2.69
N ALA A 65 -11.32 -0.14 -3.47
CA ALA A 65 -11.40 -0.08 -4.93
C ALA A 65 -12.41 -1.10 -5.46
N HIS A 66 -12.78 -1.03 -6.74
CA HIS A 66 -13.63 -2.05 -7.38
C HIS A 66 -12.91 -3.41 -7.50
N THR A 67 -13.67 -4.52 -7.58
CA THR A 67 -13.11 -5.89 -7.64
C THR A 67 -12.13 -6.08 -8.79
N SER A 68 -12.43 -5.50 -9.95
CA SER A 68 -11.60 -5.56 -11.16
C SER A 68 -10.33 -4.68 -11.11
N ALA A 69 -10.17 -3.81 -10.11
CA ALA A 69 -9.04 -2.88 -10.02
C ALA A 69 -7.70 -3.56 -9.62
N GLY A 70 -7.70 -4.86 -9.33
CA GLY A 70 -6.46 -5.58 -9.04
C GLY A 70 -6.01 -5.57 -7.58
N LYS A 71 -6.91 -5.31 -6.61
CA LYS A 71 -6.60 -5.39 -5.16
C LYS A 71 -5.95 -6.72 -4.73
N ILE A 72 -6.21 -7.81 -5.47
CA ILE A 72 -5.61 -9.13 -5.21
C ILE A 72 -4.08 -9.08 -5.33
N ALA A 73 -3.51 -8.28 -6.24
CA ALA A 73 -2.07 -8.14 -6.40
C ALA A 73 -1.39 -7.63 -5.11
N ILE A 74 -2.05 -6.71 -4.40
CA ILE A 74 -1.58 -6.16 -3.12
C ILE A 74 -1.58 -7.21 -2.02
N ALA A 75 -2.63 -8.02 -1.93
CA ALA A 75 -2.68 -9.13 -0.99
C ALA A 75 -1.60 -10.18 -1.27
N GLN A 76 -1.35 -10.49 -2.54
CA GLN A 76 -0.28 -11.41 -2.95
C GLN A 76 1.09 -10.86 -2.58
N TYR A 77 1.34 -9.56 -2.78
CA TYR A 77 2.57 -8.90 -2.33
C TYR A 77 2.77 -9.05 -0.82
N ALA A 78 1.76 -8.73 -0.02
CA ALA A 78 1.85 -8.82 1.43
C ALA A 78 2.15 -10.24 1.92
N ILE A 79 1.58 -11.26 1.26
CA ILE A 79 1.89 -12.67 1.54
C ILE A 79 3.35 -12.98 1.20
N ALA A 80 3.82 -12.60 0.01
CA ALA A 80 5.20 -12.82 -0.41
C ALA A 80 6.20 -12.12 0.53
N GLU A 81 5.90 -10.90 0.92
CA GLU A 81 6.69 -10.09 1.86
C GLU A 81 6.79 -10.75 3.24
N ALA A 82 5.67 -11.25 3.78
CA ALA A 82 5.65 -11.94 5.05
C ALA A 82 6.50 -13.22 5.00
N LEU A 83 6.34 -14.04 3.95
CA LEU A 83 7.10 -15.27 3.78
C LEU A 83 8.61 -15.01 3.65
N ARG A 84 9.00 -13.98 2.90
CA ARG A 84 10.41 -13.57 2.76
C ARG A 84 11.05 -13.21 4.10
N ASN A 85 10.30 -12.50 4.95
CA ASN A 85 10.75 -12.13 6.28
C ASN A 85 10.54 -13.24 7.33
N SER A 86 10.25 -14.47 6.90
CA SER A 86 9.96 -15.62 7.79
C SER A 86 8.85 -15.33 8.82
N LYS A 87 7.89 -14.48 8.45
CA LYS A 87 6.70 -14.15 9.23
C LYS A 87 5.53 -15.06 8.80
N ARG A 88 4.61 -15.29 9.73
CA ARG A 88 3.33 -15.95 9.41
C ARG A 88 2.36 -14.90 8.91
N VAL A 89 1.56 -15.26 7.90
CA VAL A 89 0.50 -14.42 7.33
C VAL A 89 -0.82 -15.15 7.39
N ILE A 90 -1.90 -14.42 7.64
CA ILE A 90 -3.26 -14.94 7.64
C ILE A 90 -4.05 -14.19 6.58
N TYR A 91 -4.62 -14.94 5.64
CA TYR A 91 -5.58 -14.43 4.67
C TYR A 91 -6.97 -14.95 5.06
N THR A 92 -7.93 -14.05 5.21
CA THR A 92 -9.32 -14.41 5.54
C THR A 92 -10.24 -14.06 4.38
N SER A 93 -11.05 -15.04 3.99
CA SER A 93 -12.23 -14.82 3.14
C SER A 93 -13.47 -14.77 4.04
N PRO A 94 -14.44 -13.88 3.78
CA PRO A 94 -15.67 -13.83 4.56
C PRO A 94 -16.56 -15.08 4.40
N ILE A 95 -16.34 -15.88 3.33
CA ILE A 95 -17.03 -17.15 3.02
C ILE A 95 -16.01 -18.17 2.53
#